data_AF-A0A3M1AU26-F1
#
_entry.id   AF-A0A3M1AU26-F1
#
_cell.length_a   1.000
_cell.length_b   1.000
_cell.length_c   1.000
_cell.angle_alpha   90.00
_cell.angle_beta   90.00
_cell.angle_gamma   90.00
#
_symmetry.space_group_name_H-M   'P 1'
#
loop_
_entity.id
_entity.type
_entity.pdbx_description
1 polymer ?
#
loop_
_entity_poly.entity_id
_entity_poly.type
_entity_poly.pdbx_seq_one_letter_code
_entity_poly.pdbx_strand_id
1 'polypeptide(L)' 'QRGLQPSTILGHLTGFVEKGRVPVHKLIDQKTLEHIQSVIEKNPEISYSELKARLGDDIGYGEIRAVQAHLKYLKQEDG' A
#
# COMPACT_ATOMS: atom_id res chain seq x y z
N GLN A 1 18.67 5.44 14.90
CA GLN A 1 17.29 5.34 15.41
C GLN A 1 16.83 3.90 15.30
N ARG A 2 16.34 3.29 16.39
CA ARG A 2 15.70 1.97 16.34
C ARG A 2 14.26 2.15 15.82
N GLY A 3 14.13 2.32 14.51
CA GLY A 3 12.82 2.33 13.86
C GLY A 3 12.25 0.93 13.95
N LEU A 4 11.22 0.76 14.78
CA LEU A 4 10.43 -0.48 14.86
C LEU A 4 10.23 -1.01 13.44
N GLN A 5 10.67 -2.24 13.15
CA GLN A 5 10.43 -2.86 11.85
C GLN A 5 8.91 -2.88 11.61
N PRO A 6 8.37 -2.01 10.75
CA PRO A 6 6.93 -1.86 10.58
C PRO A 6 6.31 -3.12 9.96
N SER A 7 7.15 -4.00 9.42
CA SER A 7 6.82 -5.16 8.61
C SER A 7 5.85 -6.15 9.26
N THR A 8 5.86 -6.34 10.58
CA THR A 8 4.98 -7.33 11.24
C THR A 8 3.59 -6.75 11.55
N ILE A 9 3.53 -5.48 11.95
CA ILE A 9 2.27 -4.80 12.28
C ILE A 9 1.52 -4.47 10.98
N LEU A 10 2.22 -3.96 9.96
CA LEU A 10 1.62 -3.68 8.65
C LEU A 10 1.06 -4.92 7.99
N GLY A 11 1.70 -6.08 8.12
CA GLY A 11 1.18 -7.35 7.59
C GLY A 11 -0.19 -7.73 8.18
N HIS A 12 -0.36 -7.59 9.49
CA HIS A 12 -1.67 -7.78 10.12
C HIS A 12 -2.67 -6.69 9.72
N LEU A 13 -2.24 -5.42 9.67
CA LEU A 13 -3.09 -4.29 9.33
C LEU A 13 -3.57 -4.31 7.88
N THR A 14 -2.78 -4.83 6.93
CA THR A 14 -3.21 -4.98 5.52
C THR A 14 -4.47 -5.82 5.37
N GLY A 15 -4.62 -6.87 6.18
CA GLY A 15 -5.85 -7.69 6.14
C GLY A 15 -7.07 -6.94 6.66
N PHE A 16 -6.90 -5.93 7.51
CA PHE A 16 -8.00 -5.06 7.93
C PHE A 16 -8.31 -3.98 6.89
N VAL A 17 -7.30 -3.48 6.17
CA VAL A 17 -7.48 -2.54 5.04
C VAL A 17 -8.24 -3.21 3.89
N GLU A 18 -7.88 -4.45 3.54
CA GLU A 18 -8.57 -5.22 2.49
C GLU A 18 -10.05 -5.47 2.83
N LYS A 19 -10.40 -5.46 4.12
CA LYS A 19 -11.77 -5.61 4.63
C LYS A 19 -12.48 -4.26 4.86
N GLY A 20 -11.86 -3.14 4.49
CA GLY A 20 -12.41 -1.80 4.74
C GLY A 20 -12.46 -1.39 6.22
N ARG A 21 -11.90 -2.19 7.14
CA ARG A 21 -11.97 -1.93 8.59
C ARG A 21 -10.98 -0.86 9.05
N VAL A 22 -9.87 -0.70 8.33
CA VAL A 22 -8.83 0.29 8.63
C VAL A 22 -8.59 1.15 7.39
N PRO A 23 -8.63 2.49 7.53
CA PRO A 23 -8.30 3.35 6.41
C PRO A 23 -6.80 3.31 6.13
N VAL A 24 -6.41 3.11 4.86
CA VAL A 24 -5.00 3.12 4.45
C VAL A 24 -4.30 4.46 4.74
N HIS A 25 -5.03 5.59 4.71
CA HIS A 25 -4.52 6.92 5.07
C HIS A 25 -4.10 7.06 6.54
N LYS A 26 -4.49 6.11 7.42
CA LYS A 26 -4.03 6.05 8.80
C LYS A 26 -2.71 5.28 8.96
N LEU A 27 -2.34 4.50 7.94
CA LEU A 27 -1.15 3.65 7.95
C LEU A 27 0.02 4.30 7.24
N ILE A 28 -0.25 5.09 6.20
CA ILE A 28 0.75 5.75 5.38
C ILE A 28 0.32 7.19 5.10
N ASP A 29 1.30 8.06 4.89
CA ASP A 29 1.05 9.43 4.48
C ASP A 29 0.30 9.51 3.15
N GLN A 30 -0.56 10.51 3.04
CA GLN A 30 -1.36 10.75 1.84
C GLN A 30 -0.48 10.92 0.60
N LYS A 31 0.67 11.60 0.73
CA LYS A 31 1.63 11.78 -0.37
C LYS A 31 2.17 10.44 -0.88
N THR A 32 2.49 9.52 0.01
CA THR A 32 2.96 8.17 -0.33
C THR A 32 1.84 7.37 -1.00
N LEU A 33 0.62 7.45 -0.46
CA LEU A 33 -0.55 6.82 -1.05
C LEU A 33 -0.80 7.30 -2.49
N GLU A 34 -0.88 8.62 -2.70
CA GLU A 34 -1.13 9.22 -4.02
C GLU A 34 -0.02 8.83 -5.01
N HIS A 35 1.23 8.78 -4.55
CA HIS A 35 2.36 8.38 -5.39
C HIS A 35 2.25 6.92 -5.84
N ILE A 36 1.98 5.99 -4.92
CA ILE A 36 1.81 4.56 -5.24
C ILE A 36 0.58 4.36 -6.12
N GLN A 37 -0.54 4.98 -5.76
CA GLN A 37 -1.80 4.88 -6.49
C GLN A 37 -1.65 5.38 -7.92
N SER A 38 -1.02 6.55 -8.12
CA SER A 38 -0.77 7.08 -9.47
C SER A 38 0.09 6.16 -10.33
N VAL A 39 1.09 5.48 -9.75
CA VAL A 39 1.92 4.52 -10.51
C VAL A 39 1.11 3.29 -10.92
N ILE A 40 0.28 2.77 -10.00
CA ILE A 40 -0.58 1.60 -10.26
C ILE A 40 -1.69 1.96 -11.27
N GLU A 41 -2.32 3.12 -11.16
CA GLU A 41 -3.35 3.56 -12.12
C GLU A 41 -2.77 3.76 -13.52
N LYS A 42 -1.56 4.33 -13.62
CA LYS A 42 -0.87 4.48 -14.90
C LYS A 42 -0.38 3.15 -15.47
N ASN A 43 -0.14 2.16 -14.62
CA ASN A 43 0.44 0.87 -15.00
C ASN A 43 -0.24 -0.24 -14.17
N PRO A 44 -1.49 -0.62 -14.48
CA PRO A 44 -2.22 -1.63 -13.70
C PRO A 44 -1.55 -3.01 -13.73
N GLU A 45 -0.71 -3.25 -14.73
CA GLU A 45 0.06 -4.49 -14.93
C GLU A 45 1.47 -4.43 -14.32
N ILE A 46 1.80 -3.33 -13.60
CA ILE A 46 3.12 -3.18 -13.00
C ILE A 46 3.38 -4.28 -11.98
N SER A 47 4.53 -4.94 -12.13
CA SER A 47 4.96 -5.95 -11.18
C SER A 47 5.37 -5.32 -9.85
N TYR A 48 5.17 -6.03 -8.75
CA TYR A 48 5.54 -5.55 -7.40
C TYR A 48 6.99 -5.07 -7.31
N SER A 49 7.92 -5.82 -7.91
CA SER A 49 9.34 -5.48 -7.96
C SER A 49 9.61 -4.17 -8.72
N GLU A 50 8.91 -3.96 -9.83
CA GLU A 50 9.05 -2.76 -10.66
C GLU A 50 8.41 -1.54 -9.98
N LEU A 51 7.27 -1.74 -9.32
CA LEU A 51 6.62 -0.73 -8.49
C LEU A 51 7.56 -0.29 -7.36
N LYS A 52 8.17 -1.23 -6.64
CA LYS A 52 9.16 -0.93 -5.60
C LYS A 52 10.38 -0.18 -6.17
N ALA A 53 10.86 -0.55 -7.35
CA ALA A 53 11.96 0.15 -8.01
C ALA A 53 11.59 1.59 -8.40
N ARG A 54 10.38 1.82 -8.92
CA ARG A 54 9.85 3.15 -9.28
C ARG A 54 9.67 4.06 -8.07
N LEU A 55 9.19 3.51 -6.97
CA LEU A 55 8.92 4.24 -5.73
C LEU A 55 10.19 4.58 -4.95
N GLY A 56 11.30 3.89 -5.26
CA GLY A 56 12.59 4.09 -4.61
C GLY A 56 12.67 3.44 -3.23
N ASP A 57 13.79 3.66 -2.54
CA ASP A 57 14.02 3.06 -1.22
C ASP A 57 13.27 3.74 -0.08
N ASP A 58 12.76 4.95 -0.33
CA ASP A 58 11.99 5.77 0.62
C ASP A 58 10.67 5.11 1.02
N ILE A 59 10.06 4.34 0.10
CA ILE A 59 8.79 3.65 0.33
C ILE A 59 9.05 2.19 0.70
N GLY A 60 8.58 1.79 1.87
CA GLY A 60 8.71 0.43 2.38
C GLY A 60 7.76 -0.58 1.73
N TYR A 61 8.11 -1.86 1.86
CA TYR A 61 7.28 -2.98 1.42
C TYR A 61 5.88 -2.97 2.07
N GLY A 62 5.79 -2.45 3.30
CA GLY A 62 4.54 -2.33 4.05
C GLY A 62 3.57 -1.35 3.41
N GLU A 63 4.03 -0.16 3.04
CA GLU A 63 3.18 0.85 2.38
C GLU A 63 2.63 0.34 1.04
N ILE A 64 3.46 -0.31 0.24
CA ILE A 64 3.03 -0.86 -1.06
C ILE A 64 1.93 -1.91 -0.87
N ARG A 65 2.06 -2.78 0.14
CA ARG A 65 1.01 -3.77 0.45
C ARG A 65 -0.26 -3.10 0.97
N ALA A 66 -0.14 -2.05 1.78
CA ALA A 66 -1.29 -1.31 2.31
C ALA A 66 -2.13 -0.67 1.19
N VAL A 67 -1.47 -0.05 0.19
CA VAL A 67 -2.16 0.51 -0.98
C VAL A 67 -2.79 -0.58 -1.84
N GLN A 68 -2.10 -1.69 -2.10
CA GLN A 68 -2.69 -2.82 -2.84
C GLN A 68 -3.92 -3.40 -2.15
N ALA A 69 -3.88 -3.57 -0.83
CA ALA A 69 -5.02 -4.04 -0.04
C ALA A 69 -6.21 -3.07 -0.16
N HIS A 70 -5.94 -1.76 -0.11
CA HIS A 70 -6.97 -0.74 -0.32
C HIS A 70 -7.59 -0.81 -1.72
N LEU A 71 -6.77 -0.95 -2.76
CA LEU A 71 -7.26 -1.09 -4.14
C LEU A 71 -8.08 -2.37 -4.34
N LYS A 72 -7.67 -3.48 -3.70
CA LYS A 72 -8.46 -4.72 -3.69
C LYS A 72 -9.80 -4.56 -3.00
N TYR A 73 -9.84 -3.83 -1.88
CA TYR A 73 -11.09 -3.51 -1.19
C TYR A 73 -12.03 -2.71 -2.10
N LEU A 74 -11.53 -1.64 -2.72
CA LEU A 74 -12.31 -0.82 -3.66
C LEU A 74 -12.87 -1.64 -4.83
N LYS A 75 -12.07 -2.56 -5.39
CA LYS A 75 -12.53 -3.47 -6.45
C LYS A 75 -13.56 -4.52 -6.01
N GLN A 76 -13.59 -4.87 -4.73
CA GLN A 76 -14.55 -5.85 -4.18
C GLN A 76 -15.88 -5.22 -3.79
N GLU A 77 -15.91 -3.93 -3.45
CA GLU A 77 -17.14 -3.22 -3.08
C GLU A 77 -17.96 -2.76 -4.32
N ASP A 78 -17.33 -2.63 -5.48
CA ASP A 78 -17.96 -2.26 -6.76
C ASP A 78 -18.57 -3.47 -7.52
N GLY A 79 -18.77 -4.62 -6.86
CA GLY A 79 -19.21 -5.89 -7.46
C GLY A 79 -20.45 -6.54 -6.84
#